data_AF-A0A1Z8WTM9-F1
#
_entry.id   AF-A0A1Z8WTM9-F1
#
_cell.length_a   1.000
_cell.length_b   1.000
_cell.length_c   1.000
_cell.angle_alpha   90.00
_cell.angle_beta   90.00
_cell.angle_gamma   90.00
#
_symmetry.space_group_name_H-M   'P 1'
#
loop_
_entity.id
_entity.type
_entity.pdbx_description
1 polymer ?
#
loop_
_entity_poly.entity_id
_entity_poly.type
_entity_poly.pdbx_seq_one_letter_code
_entity_poly.pdbx_strand_id
1 'polypeptide(L)'
;MKKTNNINFIATYIFCFPGCCGADIRRALYLSKHGNLDGFSERGWAVSYFYGRKNHRGYPNKYWQSPKRGKWILTPKGLDKVIPEMMENIKKYQKICAEIKSIG
;
A
#
# COMPACT_ATOMS: atom_id res chain seq x y z
N MET A 1 6.85 -19.97 8.08
CA MET A 1 6.46 -18.54 8.16
C MET A 1 5.43 -18.23 7.06
N LYS A 2 4.22 -17.77 7.41
CA LYS A 2 3.26 -17.25 6.41
C LYS A 2 3.87 -16.01 5.76
N LYS A 3 4.05 -16.02 4.44
CA LYS A 3 4.54 -14.87 3.67
C LYS A 3 3.61 -13.68 3.93
N THR A 4 4.09 -12.65 4.62
CA THR A 4 3.32 -11.43 4.87
C THR A 4 2.92 -10.83 3.53
N ASN A 5 1.62 -10.74 3.29
CA ASN A 5 1.09 -10.28 2.01
C ASN A 5 1.10 -8.75 1.98
N ASN A 6 2.13 -8.15 1.37
CA ASN A 6 2.30 -6.69 1.31
C ASN A 6 1.22 -5.97 0.44
N ILE A 7 0.26 -6.71 -0.15
CA ILE A 7 -0.75 -6.15 -1.05
C ILE A 7 -1.60 -5.09 -0.36
N ASN A 8 -2.06 -5.32 0.87
CA ASN A 8 -2.89 -4.33 1.57
C ASN A 8 -2.09 -3.03 1.77
N PHE A 9 -0.85 -3.13 2.25
CA PHE A 9 0.03 -1.96 2.40
C PHE A 9 0.23 -1.21 1.07
N ILE A 10 0.59 -1.93 0.00
CA ILE A 10 0.82 -1.34 -1.32
C ILE A 10 -0.45 -0.65 -1.85
N ALA A 11 -1.60 -1.31 -1.73
CA ALA A 11 -2.87 -0.77 -2.20
C ALA A 11 -3.26 0.48 -1.40
N THR A 12 -3.15 0.45 -0.07
CA THR A 12 -3.39 1.61 0.79
C THR A 12 -2.43 2.74 0.48
N TYR A 13 -1.16 2.47 0.23
CA TYR A 13 -0.20 3.51 -0.13
C TYR A 13 -0.56 4.18 -1.47
N ILE A 14 -0.92 3.39 -2.49
CA ILE A 14 -1.35 3.94 -3.79
C ILE A 14 -2.65 4.74 -3.65
N PHE A 15 -3.57 4.32 -2.77
CA PHE A 15 -4.78 5.09 -2.47
C PHE A 15 -4.45 6.47 -1.89
N CYS A 16 -3.57 6.52 -0.89
CA CYS A 16 -3.17 7.77 -0.24
C CYS A 16 -2.31 8.67 -1.15
N PHE A 17 -1.52 8.06 -2.04
CA PHE A 17 -0.60 8.76 -2.94
C PHE A 17 -0.79 8.32 -4.41
N PRO A 18 -1.90 8.69 -5.07
CA PRO A 18 -2.14 8.32 -6.45
C PRO A 18 -1.04 8.86 -7.39
N GLY A 19 -0.54 8.02 -8.28
CA GLY A 19 0.54 8.37 -9.19
C GLY A 19 1.95 8.25 -8.60
N CYS A 20 2.08 7.75 -7.36
CA CYS A 20 3.37 7.40 -6.77
C CYS A 20 4.14 6.40 -7.63
N CYS A 21 5.46 6.43 -7.52
CA CYS A 21 6.30 5.49 -8.23
C CYS A 21 6.63 4.25 -7.40
N GLY A 22 7.08 3.19 -8.06
CA GLY A 22 7.48 1.96 -7.38
C GLY A 22 8.62 2.16 -6.38
N ALA A 23 9.44 3.21 -6.53
CA ALA A 23 10.49 3.53 -5.56
C ALA A 23 9.90 4.10 -4.26
N ASP A 24 8.90 4.97 -4.34
CA ASP A 24 8.23 5.57 -3.17
C ASP A 24 7.57 4.50 -2.32
N ILE A 25 6.83 3.59 -2.97
CA ILE A 25 6.14 2.48 -2.29
C ILE A 25 7.15 1.56 -1.59
N ARG A 26 8.30 1.29 -2.22
CA ARG A 26 9.36 0.47 -1.61
C ARG A 26 9.97 1.14 -0.39
N ARG A 27 10.27 2.43 -0.50
CA ARG A 27 10.83 3.21 0.61
C ARG A 27 9.85 3.20 1.79
N ALA A 28 8.57 3.43 1.52
CA ALA A 28 7.53 3.38 2.54
C ALA A 28 7.35 1.99 3.17
N LEU A 29 7.35 0.92 2.35
CA LEU A 29 7.23 -0.45 2.85
C LEU A 29 8.46 -0.89 3.66
N TYR A 30 9.65 -0.38 3.31
CA TYR A 30 10.87 -0.63 4.08
C TYR A 30 10.79 0.09 5.43
N LEU A 31 10.49 1.40 5.41
CA LEU A 31 10.29 2.20 6.61
C LEU A 31 9.24 1.57 7.54
N SER A 32 8.12 1.07 7.01
CA SER A 32 7.08 0.45 7.83
C SER A 32 7.53 -0.83 8.54
N LYS A 33 8.59 -1.47 8.07
CA LYS A 33 9.12 -2.73 8.62
C LYS A 33 10.34 -2.52 9.51
N HIS A 34 11.16 -1.53 9.20
CA HIS A 34 12.47 -1.34 9.82
C HIS A 34 12.56 -0.08 10.68
N GLY A 35 11.62 0.86 10.55
CA GLY A 35 11.62 2.12 11.30
C GLY A 35 12.61 3.17 10.79
N ASN A 36 13.61 2.79 9.98
CA ASN A 36 14.58 3.69 9.35
C ASN A 36 14.96 3.20 7.94
N LEU A 37 15.94 3.87 7.31
CA LEU A 37 16.45 3.54 5.97
C LEU A 37 17.83 2.88 5.99
N ASP A 38 18.34 2.49 7.15
CA ASP A 38 19.67 1.92 7.28
C ASP A 38 19.69 0.55 6.59
N GLY A 39 20.46 0.43 5.51
CA GLY A 39 20.50 -0.78 4.68
C GLY A 39 19.41 -0.85 3.59
N PHE A 40 18.62 0.21 3.39
CA PHE A 40 17.75 0.30 2.22
C PHE A 40 18.57 0.51 0.95
N SER A 41 18.34 -0.36 -0.05
CA SER A 41 18.92 -0.23 -1.38
C SER A 41 17.86 0.04 -2.44
N GLU A 42 18.00 1.14 -3.17
CA GLU A 42 17.11 1.46 -4.29
C GLU A 42 17.19 0.45 -5.44
N ARG A 43 18.24 -0.38 -5.49
CA ARG A 43 18.40 -1.42 -6.52
C ARG A 43 17.66 -2.74 -6.17
N GLY A 44 17.06 -2.84 -4.98
CA GLY A 44 16.47 -4.07 -4.45
C GLY A 44 15.00 -4.36 -4.83
N TRP A 45 14.80 -5.42 -5.62
CA TRP A 45 13.89 -6.57 -5.39
C TRP A 45 12.37 -6.47 -5.13
N ALA A 46 11.68 -5.32 -5.32
CA ALA A 46 10.19 -5.31 -5.36
C ALA A 46 9.59 -5.01 -6.74
N VAL A 47 10.37 -5.24 -7.79
CA VAL A 47 9.96 -5.12 -9.20
C VAL A 47 8.78 -6.07 -9.52
N SER A 48 8.61 -7.18 -8.80
CA SER A 48 7.60 -8.20 -9.13
C SER A 48 6.14 -7.79 -8.87
N TYR A 49 5.86 -6.87 -7.94
CA TYR A 49 4.48 -6.38 -7.70
C TYR A 49 4.01 -5.38 -8.75
N PHE A 50 4.96 -4.77 -9.48
CA PHE A 50 4.72 -3.65 -10.38
C PHE A 50 4.98 -4.03 -11.84
N TYR A 51 5.99 -4.86 -12.10
CA TYR A 51 6.37 -5.27 -13.43
C TYR A 51 5.90 -6.71 -13.64
N GLY A 52 4.81 -6.85 -14.38
CA GLY A 52 4.30 -8.14 -14.84
C GLY A 52 5.29 -8.80 -15.82
N ARG A 53 6.31 -9.48 -15.32
CA ARG A 53 6.89 -10.59 -16.09
C ARG A 53 5.83 -11.70 -16.13
N LYS A 54 5.67 -12.32 -17.30
CA LYS A 54 4.58 -13.24 -17.71
C LYS A 54 4.10 -14.30 -16.69
N ASN A 55 4.81 -14.54 -15.59
CA ASN A 55 4.50 -15.56 -14.58
C ASN A 55 4.35 -15.05 -13.13
N HIS A 56 4.28 -13.74 -12.85
CA HIS A 56 4.11 -13.24 -11.48
C HIS A 56 2.70 -12.70 -11.20
N ARG A 57 1.81 -13.61 -10.80
CA ARG A 57 0.60 -13.42 -9.95
C ARG A 57 -0.41 -12.31 -10.26
N GLY A 58 -0.43 -11.71 -11.46
CA GLY A 58 -1.57 -10.91 -11.96
C GLY A 58 -2.04 -9.74 -11.09
N TYR A 59 -1.21 -9.25 -10.15
CA TYR A 59 -1.54 -8.09 -9.32
C TYR A 59 -1.53 -6.77 -10.09
N PRO A 60 -0.50 -6.50 -10.94
CA PRO A 60 -0.61 -5.45 -11.94
C PRO A 60 -1.81 -5.78 -12.83
N ASN A 61 -2.70 -4.81 -13.04
CA ASN A 61 -4.00 -4.88 -13.72
C ASN A 61 -5.18 -5.36 -12.87
N LYS A 62 -4.98 -6.16 -11.82
CA LYS A 62 -6.09 -6.55 -10.93
C LYS A 62 -6.41 -5.47 -9.91
N TYR A 63 -5.39 -4.96 -9.21
CA TYR A 63 -5.58 -4.03 -8.09
C TYR A 63 -4.99 -2.63 -8.34
N TRP A 64 -3.98 -2.53 -9.19
CA TRP A 64 -3.39 -1.26 -9.60
C TRP A 64 -2.90 -1.32 -11.04
N GLN A 65 -2.80 -0.16 -11.67
CA GLN A 65 -2.39 0.01 -13.06
C GLN A 65 -1.46 1.21 -13.23
N SER A 66 -0.74 1.25 -14.35
CA SER A 66 0.22 2.32 -14.65
C SER A 66 -0.26 3.21 -15.80
N PRO A 67 -0.89 4.37 -15.52
CA PRO A 67 -1.36 5.26 -16.59
C PRO A 67 -0.21 5.92 -17.36
N LYS A 68 0.96 6.05 -16.71
CA LYS A 68 2.23 6.48 -17.30
C LYS A 68 3.33 5.62 -16.71
N ARG A 69 4.35 5.30 -17.52
CA ARG A 69 5.47 4.43 -17.12
C ARG A 69 5.98 4.79 -15.72
N GLY A 70 5.88 3.84 -14.79
CA GLY A 70 6.43 3.96 -13.44
C GLY A 70 5.55 4.70 -12.44
N LYS A 71 4.36 5.20 -12.82
CA LYS A 71 3.35 5.76 -11.91
C LYS A 71 2.22 4.78 -11.70
N TRP A 72 1.64 4.71 -10.50
CA TRP A 72 0.62 3.71 -10.16
C TRP A 72 -0.65 4.35 -9.59
N ILE A 73 -1.81 3.82 -9.99
CA ILE A 73 -3.13 4.16 -9.44
C ILE A 73 -3.91 2.89 -9.14
N LEU A 74 -4.86 2.94 -8.22
CA LEU A 74 -5.76 1.81 -7.96
C LEU A 74 -6.75 1.60 -9.10
N THR A 75 -7.10 0.34 -9.32
CA THR A 75 -8.28 -0.05 -10.10
C THR A 75 -9.52 -0.05 -9.19
N PRO A 76 -10.75 -0.14 -9.73
CA PRO A 76 -11.96 -0.32 -8.91
C PRO A 76 -11.84 -1.50 -7.93
N LYS A 77 -11.33 -2.65 -8.38
CA LYS A 77 -11.07 -3.82 -7.51
C LYS A 77 -10.02 -3.55 -6.44
N GLY A 78 -9.06 -2.64 -6.70
CA GLY A 78 -8.12 -2.16 -5.70
C GLY A 78 -8.81 -1.33 -4.62
N LEU A 79 -9.74 -0.46 -5.03
CA LEU A 79 -10.56 0.34 -4.11
C LEU A 79 -11.44 -0.55 -3.22
N ASP A 80 -12.12 -1.54 -3.80
CA ASP A 80 -12.95 -2.50 -3.05
C ASP A 80 -12.17 -3.23 -1.94
N LYS A 81 -10.86 -3.35 -2.11
CA LYS A 81 -9.97 -4.00 -1.13
C LYS A 81 -9.55 -3.07 0.00
N VAL A 82 -9.39 -1.78 -0.27
CA VAL A 82 -8.82 -0.80 0.66
C VAL A 82 -9.91 -0.06 1.44
N ILE A 83 -11.01 0.31 0.77
CA ILE A 83 -12.08 1.12 1.36
C ILE A 83 -12.66 0.48 2.63
N PRO A 84 -13.01 -0.83 2.67
CA PRO A 84 -13.59 -1.41 3.88
C PRO A 84 -12.66 -1.32 5.10
N GLU A 85 -11.37 -1.63 4.91
CA GLU A 85 -10.35 -1.55 5.96
C GLU A 85 -10.16 -0.11 6.46
N MET A 86 -10.16 0.86 5.54
CA MET A 86 -10.08 2.29 5.92
C MET A 86 -11.32 2.75 6.68
N MET A 87 -12.52 2.36 6.24
CA MET A 87 -13.76 2.72 6.93
C MET A 87 -13.86 2.12 8.33
N GLU A 88 -13.36 0.90 8.51
CA GLU A 88 -13.27 0.26 9.84
C GLU A 88 -12.30 1.03 10.76
N ASN A 89 -11.13 1.41 10.25
CA ASN A 89 -10.17 2.23 10.99
C ASN A 89 -10.75 3.60 11.36
N ILE A 90 -11.47 4.26 10.46
CA ILE A 90 -12.16 5.53 10.74
C ILE A 90 -13.14 5.37 11.90
N LYS A 91 -13.99 4.33 11.87
CA LYS A 91 -14.94 4.06 12.96
C LYS A 91 -14.23 3.84 14.29
N LYS A 92 -13.13 3.09 14.29
CA LYS A 92 -12.31 2.86 15.48
C LYS A 92 -11.76 4.18 16.05
N TYR A 93 -11.19 5.03 15.21
CA TYR A 93 -10.64 6.32 15.66
C TYR A 93 -11.74 7.30 16.12
N GLN A 94 -12.90 7.31 15.46
CA GLN A 94 -14.05 8.09 15.92
C GLN A 94 -14.48 7.70 17.33
N LYS A 95 -14.52 6.39 17.64
CA LYS A 95 -14.82 5.89 18.98
C LYS A 95 -13.80 6.37 20.02
N ILE A 96 -12.51 6.23 19.74
CA ILE A 96 -11.42 6.70 20.63
C ILE A 96 -11.55 8.20 20.88
N CYS A 97 -11.81 9.00 19.84
CA CYS A 97 -11.99 10.45 19.99
C CYS A 97 -13.22 10.80 20.85
N ALA A 98 -14.31 10.03 20.76
CA ALA A 98 -15.49 10.22 21.59
C ALA A 98 -15.22 9.89 23.07
N GLU A 99 -14.47 8.81 23.34
CA GLU A 99 -14.04 8.43 24.69
C GLU A 99 -13.16 9.52 25.32
N ILE A 100 -12.17 10.05 24.58
CA ILE A 100 -11.30 11.13 25.07
C ILE A 100 -12.12 12.37 25.43
N LYS A 101 -13.09 12.76 24.60
CA LYS A 101 -13.98 13.91 24.87
C LYS A 101 -14.90 13.71 26.06
N SER A 102 -15.16 12.47 26.49
CA SER A 102 -15.99 12.17 27.66
C SER A 102 -15.22 12.27 28.98
N ILE A 103 -13.89 12.29 28.92
CA ILE A 103 -12.99 12.38 30.07
C ILE A 103 -12.66 13.85 30.42
N GLY A 104 -12.72 14.76 29.44
CA GLY A 104 -12.46 16.19 29.60
C GLY A 104 -13.73 17.01 29.68
#